data_AF-A0A165MCI9-F1
#
_entry.id   AF-A0A165MCI9-F1
#
_cell.length_a   1.000
_cell.length_b   1.000
_cell.length_c   1.000
_cell.angle_alpha   90.00
_cell.angle_beta   90.00
_cell.angle_gamma   90.00
#
_symmetry.space_group_name_H-M   'P 1'
#
loop_
_entity.id
_entity.type
_entity.pdbx_description
1 polymer ?
#
loop_
_entity_poly.entity_id
_entity_poly.type
_entity_poly.pdbx_seq_one_letter_code
_entity_poly.pdbx_strand_id
1 'polypeptide(L)'
;MSDSQSITAVSSEWLQEKLQLLMNSPYIHFSHPNLHGIRMGHGPVDLFSTRFNNMFTSDATGVVAGNQVDKEGLKQALLALQRKWNNDTVKFSPSAGAQEGSLATNFQFTPTGASQPADVTASASVRQDGGTERIDTLTLDGDASLFAQS
;
A
#
# COMPACT_ATOMS: atom_id res chain seq x y z
N MET A 1 -1.88 -31.25 28.01
CA MET A 1 -2.56 -30.50 26.94
C MET A 1 -1.98 -29.10 27.01
N SER A 2 -1.02 -28.79 26.14
CA SER A 2 -0.36 -27.49 26.13
C SER A 2 -1.06 -26.62 25.10
N ASP A 3 -1.52 -25.46 25.55
CA ASP A 3 -2.18 -24.44 24.73
C ASP A 3 -1.34 -24.10 23.51
N SER A 4 -1.83 -24.47 22.33
CA SER A 4 -1.36 -23.91 21.07
C SER A 4 -1.75 -22.44 21.05
N GLN A 5 -0.82 -21.55 21.42
CA GLN A 5 -0.92 -20.15 21.07
C GLN A 5 -1.08 -20.07 19.56
N SER A 6 -2.29 -19.73 19.11
CA SER A 6 -2.55 -19.31 17.75
C SER A 6 -1.78 -18.03 17.50
N ILE A 7 -0.50 -18.14 17.13
CA ILE A 7 0.21 -17.08 16.43
C ILE A 7 -0.59 -16.92 15.15
N THR A 8 -1.36 -15.84 15.02
CA THR A 8 -2.00 -15.49 13.77
C THR A 8 -0.87 -15.35 12.76
N ALA A 9 -0.64 -16.38 11.96
CA ALA A 9 0.40 -16.34 10.96
C ALA A 9 -0.02 -15.28 9.95
N VAL A 10 0.63 -14.13 9.97
CA VAL A 10 0.47 -13.11 8.93
C VAL A 10 0.77 -13.80 7.60
N SER A 11 -0.17 -13.69 6.65
CA SER A 11 -0.14 -14.47 5.40
C SER A 11 -0.14 -13.56 4.17
N SER A 12 0.12 -14.13 3.00
CA SER A 12 0.04 -13.40 1.74
C SER A 12 -1.34 -12.76 1.51
N GLU A 13 -2.40 -13.41 1.98
CA GLU A 13 -3.77 -12.89 1.96
C GLU A 13 -3.91 -11.62 2.80
N TRP A 14 -3.27 -11.57 3.98
CA TRP A 14 -3.26 -10.36 4.80
C TRP A 14 -2.64 -9.17 4.04
N LEU A 15 -1.50 -9.38 3.37
CA LEU A 15 -0.84 -8.32 2.59
C LEU A 15 -1.72 -7.87 1.42
N GLN A 16 -2.31 -8.83 0.69
CA GLN A 16 -3.26 -8.56 -0.37
C GLN A 16 -4.44 -7.70 0.12
N GLU A 17 -5.07 -8.07 1.25
CA GLU A 17 -6.18 -7.32 1.82
C GLU A 17 -5.78 -5.89 2.19
N LYS A 18 -4.59 -5.69 2.78
CA LYS A 18 -4.07 -4.34 3.08
C LYS A 18 -3.87 -3.51 1.83
N LEU A 19 -3.23 -4.06 0.80
CA LEU A 19 -2.95 -3.35 -0.44
C LEU A 19 -4.24 -3.04 -1.21
N GLN A 20 -5.16 -4.00 -1.33
CA GLN A 20 -6.45 -3.79 -1.98
C GLN A 20 -7.27 -2.72 -1.26
N LEU A 21 -7.31 -2.77 0.08
CA LEU A 21 -8.00 -1.76 0.89
C LEU A 21 -7.39 -0.38 0.70
N LEU A 22 -6.07 -0.28 0.67
CA LEU A 22 -5.36 0.98 0.48
C LEU A 22 -5.61 1.58 -0.92
N MET A 23 -5.50 0.77 -1.99
CA MET A 23 -5.74 1.22 -3.37
C MET A 23 -7.19 1.69 -3.59
N ASN A 24 -8.14 1.12 -2.84
CA ASN A 24 -9.57 1.48 -2.94
C ASN A 24 -9.96 2.65 -2.04
N SER A 25 -9.02 3.21 -1.27
CA SER A 25 -9.30 4.30 -0.36
C SER A 25 -9.37 5.63 -1.10
N PRO A 26 -10.42 6.43 -0.95
CA PRO A 26 -10.47 7.71 -1.65
C PRO A 26 -9.31 8.61 -1.19
N TYR A 27 -8.63 9.19 -2.17
CA TYR A 27 -7.60 10.19 -1.95
C TYR A 27 -8.16 11.58 -2.26
N ILE A 28 -8.22 12.43 -1.24
CA ILE A 28 -8.74 13.80 -1.36
C ILE A 28 -7.53 14.74 -1.40
N HIS A 29 -7.31 15.38 -2.54
CA HIS A 29 -6.40 16.52 -2.62
C HIS A 29 -7.06 17.72 -1.92
N PHE A 30 -6.53 18.11 -0.76
CA PHE A 30 -6.87 19.41 -0.17
C PHE A 30 -6.21 20.51 -0.99
N SER A 31 -6.89 20.97 -2.04
CA SER A 31 -6.67 22.32 -2.55
C SER A 31 -7.21 23.26 -1.48
N HIS A 32 -6.35 23.69 -0.54
CA HIS A 32 -6.74 24.70 0.44
C HIS A 32 -7.28 25.92 -0.29
N PRO A 33 -8.60 26.24 -0.21
CA PRO A 33 -9.03 27.56 -0.57
C PRO A 33 -8.53 28.45 0.57
N ASN A 34 -7.71 29.44 0.26
CA ASN A 34 -7.33 30.50 1.21
C ASN A 34 -8.58 31.32 1.58
N LEU A 35 -9.49 30.75 2.38
CA LEU A 35 -10.65 31.42 2.92
C LEU A 35 -10.32 31.86 4.35
N HIS A 36 -9.81 33.09 4.43
CA HIS A 36 -9.66 33.81 5.68
C HIS A 36 -10.98 33.80 6.47
N GLY A 37 -10.96 33.27 7.69
CA GLY A 37 -11.94 33.63 8.74
C GLY A 37 -13.06 32.64 9.05
N ILE A 38 -13.15 31.47 8.41
CA ILE A 38 -14.17 30.47 8.79
C ILE A 38 -13.49 29.37 9.62
N ARG A 39 -13.95 29.17 10.86
CA ARG A 39 -13.62 28.00 11.68
C ARG A 39 -14.07 26.75 10.93
N MET A 40 -13.18 26.16 10.16
CA MET A 40 -13.38 24.87 9.51
C MET A 40 -13.51 23.82 10.62
N GLY A 41 -14.69 23.23 10.76
CA GLY A 41 -14.82 21.92 11.42
C GLY A 41 -13.89 20.90 10.75
N HIS A 42 -13.66 19.75 11.39
CA HIS A 42 -12.80 18.68 10.87
C HIS A 42 -13.02 18.54 9.35
N GLY A 43 -12.03 18.97 8.56
CA GLY A 43 -12.13 18.91 7.11
C GLY A 43 -12.37 17.48 6.65
N PRO A 44 -12.70 17.27 5.37
CA PRO A 44 -12.77 15.91 4.83
C PRO A 44 -11.51 15.14 5.25
N VAL A 45 -11.64 13.87 5.62
CA VAL A 45 -10.46 13.08 6.03
C VAL A 45 -9.93 12.39 4.79
N ASP A 46 -8.64 12.56 4.50
CA ASP A 46 -7.94 11.76 3.49
C ASP A 46 -7.82 10.32 4.02
N LEU A 47 -8.70 9.45 3.52
CA LEU A 47 -8.76 8.05 3.95
C LEU A 47 -7.54 7.26 3.48
N PHE A 48 -6.97 7.58 2.32
CA PHE A 48 -5.73 6.95 1.87
C PHE A 48 -4.61 7.24 2.86
N SER A 49 -4.33 8.52 3.14
CA SER A 49 -3.24 8.89 4.08
C SER A 49 -3.48 8.33 5.47
N THR A 50 -4.72 8.37 5.95
CA THR A 50 -5.08 7.85 7.27
C THR A 50 -4.81 6.35 7.35
N ARG A 51 -5.26 5.58 6.35
CA ARG A 51 -5.04 4.14 6.32
C ARG A 51 -3.58 3.79 6.11
N PHE A 52 -2.88 4.48 5.21
CA PHE A 52 -1.43 4.33 5.04
C PHE A 52 -0.69 4.51 6.36
N ASN A 53 -0.97 5.58 7.11
CA ASN A 53 -0.32 5.83 8.40
C ASN A 53 -0.64 4.77 9.45
N ASN A 54 -1.83 4.16 9.41
CA ASN A 54 -2.22 3.09 10.33
C ASN A 54 -1.68 1.71 9.93
N MET A 55 -1.43 1.49 8.63
CA MET A 55 -0.94 0.22 8.08
C MET A 55 0.57 0.07 8.20
N PHE A 56 1.33 1.17 8.17
CA PHE A 56 2.79 1.16 8.16
C PHE A 56 3.39 1.63 9.49
N THR A 57 4.49 1.03 9.93
CA THR A 57 5.28 1.51 11.07
C THR A 57 5.73 2.96 10.84
N SER A 58 6.02 3.70 11.91
CA SER A 58 6.38 5.12 11.79
C SER A 58 7.67 5.37 10.97
N ASP A 59 8.56 4.40 11.00
CA ASP A 59 9.90 4.32 10.41
C ASP A 59 9.95 3.38 9.20
N ALA A 60 8.79 3.06 8.60
CA ALA A 60 8.72 2.15 7.48
C ALA A 60 9.62 2.59 6.31
N THR A 61 10.23 1.63 5.64
CA THR A 61 11.07 1.86 4.45
C THR A 61 10.68 0.91 3.33
N GLY A 62 11.20 1.11 2.13
CA GLY A 62 10.88 0.22 1.05
C GLY A 62 11.78 0.32 -0.16
N VAL A 63 11.45 -0.50 -1.16
CA VAL A 63 12.10 -0.51 -2.46
C VAL A 63 11.02 -0.43 -3.53
N VAL A 64 11.10 0.55 -4.43
CA VAL A 64 10.12 0.75 -5.50
C VAL A 64 10.86 0.76 -6.84
N ALA A 65 10.53 -0.20 -7.71
CA ALA A 65 11.21 -0.41 -8.99
C ALA A 65 12.76 -0.39 -8.85
N GLY A 66 13.26 -1.09 -7.83
CA GLY A 66 14.70 -1.18 -7.52
C GLY A 66 15.30 0.00 -6.73
N ASN A 67 14.54 1.06 -6.45
CA ASN A 67 15.04 2.24 -5.73
C ASN A 67 14.63 2.23 -4.26
N GLN A 68 15.58 2.41 -3.35
CA GLN A 68 15.28 2.53 -1.93
C GLN A 68 14.56 3.85 -1.63
N VAL A 69 13.49 3.76 -0.84
CA VAL A 69 12.65 4.90 -0.45
C VAL A 69 12.32 4.85 1.03
N ASP A 70 12.04 6.01 1.61
CA ASP A 70 11.49 6.12 2.96
C ASP A 70 9.95 6.00 2.94
N LYS A 71 9.32 6.13 4.11
CA LYS A 71 7.87 6.04 4.28
C LYS A 71 7.11 7.03 3.39
N GLU A 72 7.61 8.26 3.23
CA GLU A 72 6.94 9.24 2.39
C GLU A 72 7.10 8.88 0.90
N GLY A 73 8.28 8.42 0.49
CA GLY A 73 8.51 7.90 -0.86
C GLY A 73 7.60 6.70 -1.19
N LEU A 74 7.41 5.77 -0.25
CA LEU A 74 6.45 4.67 -0.38
C LEU A 74 5.02 5.18 -0.57
N LYS A 75 4.61 6.17 0.23
CA LYS A 75 3.29 6.78 0.11
C LYS A 75 3.09 7.39 -1.28
N GLN A 76 4.07 8.15 -1.78
CA GLN A 76 4.00 8.78 -3.09
C GLN A 76 3.94 7.75 -4.22
N ALA A 77 4.73 6.67 -4.13
CA ALA A 77 4.68 5.57 -5.10
C ALA A 77 3.31 4.86 -5.11
N LEU A 78 2.75 4.60 -3.93
CA LEU A 78 1.43 3.97 -3.80
C LEU A 78 0.30 4.89 -4.28
N LEU A 79 0.41 6.21 -4.08
CA LEU A 79 -0.51 7.19 -4.66
C LEU A 79 -0.42 7.24 -6.18
N ALA A 80 0.79 7.20 -6.74
CA ALA A 80 0.99 7.15 -8.19
C ALA A 80 0.40 5.88 -8.80
N LEU A 81 0.63 4.73 -8.14
CA LEU A 81 0.02 3.46 -8.51
C LEU A 81 -1.51 3.53 -8.44
N GLN A 82 -2.05 4.09 -7.34
CA GLN A 82 -3.49 4.24 -7.13
C GLN A 82 -4.17 5.04 -8.24
N ARG A 83 -3.55 6.12 -8.74
CA ARG A 83 -4.11 6.94 -9.82
C ARG A 83 -4.32 6.14 -11.12
N LYS A 84 -3.51 5.11 -11.31
CA LYS A 84 -3.55 4.21 -12.46
C LYS A 84 -4.38 2.96 -12.19
N TRP A 85 -4.79 2.76 -10.93
CA TRP A 85 -5.49 1.57 -10.48
C TRP A 85 -6.85 1.44 -11.15
N ASN A 86 -7.15 0.22 -11.60
CA ASN A 86 -8.43 -0.12 -12.20
C ASN A 86 -9.03 -1.33 -11.49
N ASN A 87 -10.02 -1.05 -10.64
CA ASN A 87 -10.71 -2.06 -9.83
C ASN A 87 -11.44 -3.12 -10.64
N ASP A 88 -11.86 -2.80 -11.86
CA ASP A 88 -12.63 -3.76 -12.69
C ASP A 88 -11.72 -4.84 -13.28
N THR A 89 -10.41 -4.60 -13.32
CA THR A 89 -9.45 -5.48 -14.00
C THR A 89 -8.44 -6.13 -13.06
N VAL A 90 -8.32 -5.64 -11.82
CA VAL A 90 -7.33 -6.17 -10.88
C VAL A 90 -7.59 -7.63 -10.52
N LYS A 91 -6.54 -8.43 -10.58
CA LYS A 91 -6.51 -9.81 -10.10
C LYS A 91 -5.28 -10.01 -9.23
N PHE A 92 -5.50 -10.53 -8.02
CA PHE A 92 -4.42 -10.95 -7.14
C PHE A 92 -4.11 -12.43 -7.33
N SER A 93 -2.86 -12.81 -7.13
CA SER A 93 -2.42 -14.19 -7.11
C SER A 93 -1.33 -14.40 -6.07
N PRO A 94 -1.18 -15.62 -5.52
CA PRO A 94 -0.08 -15.94 -4.62
C PRO A 94 1.27 -15.70 -5.30
N SER A 95 2.23 -15.18 -4.54
CA SER A 95 3.62 -15.09 -4.99
C SER A 95 4.45 -16.21 -4.36
N ALA A 96 5.13 -17.00 -5.20
CA ALA A 96 6.01 -18.08 -4.76
C ALA A 96 7.40 -17.59 -4.30
N GLY A 97 7.68 -16.28 -4.42
CA GLY A 97 9.01 -15.69 -4.20
C GLY A 97 9.21 -15.02 -2.84
N ALA A 98 8.34 -15.26 -1.85
CA ALA A 98 8.49 -14.66 -0.54
C ALA A 98 9.79 -15.15 0.14
N GLN A 99 10.64 -14.23 0.57
CA GLN A 99 11.76 -14.56 1.45
C GLN A 99 11.23 -15.07 2.80
N GLU A 100 11.98 -15.95 3.47
CA GLU A 100 11.60 -16.47 4.79
C GLU A 100 11.36 -15.30 5.76
N GLY A 101 10.18 -15.23 6.37
CA GLY A 101 9.76 -14.12 7.24
C GLY A 101 9.16 -12.91 6.52
N SER A 102 8.97 -12.96 5.20
CA SER A 102 8.27 -11.94 4.42
C SER A 102 6.97 -12.49 3.83
N LEU A 103 6.01 -11.59 3.62
CA LEU A 103 4.76 -11.85 2.90
C LEU A 103 4.94 -11.42 1.46
N ALA A 104 4.37 -12.16 0.50
CA ALA A 104 4.39 -11.72 -0.89
C ALA A 104 3.08 -12.01 -1.62
N THR A 105 2.66 -11.07 -2.47
CA THR A 105 1.49 -11.21 -3.34
C THR A 105 1.79 -10.58 -4.69
N ASN A 106 1.19 -11.12 -5.74
CA ASN A 106 1.26 -10.55 -7.08
C ASN A 106 -0.10 -9.96 -7.41
N PHE A 107 -0.13 -8.84 -8.11
CA PHE A 107 -1.34 -8.33 -8.71
C PHE A 107 -1.11 -7.86 -10.14
N GLN A 108 -2.08 -8.21 -10.98
CA GLN A 108 -2.14 -7.80 -12.38
C GLN A 108 -3.38 -6.94 -12.56
N PHE A 109 -3.26 -5.82 -13.27
CA PHE A 109 -4.39 -4.96 -13.61
C PHE A 109 -4.10 -4.23 -14.93
N THR A 110 -5.14 -3.70 -15.58
CA THR A 110 -4.97 -2.84 -16.76
C THR A 110 -4.99 -1.38 -16.29
N PRO A 111 -3.85 -0.65 -16.34
CA PRO A 111 -3.80 0.74 -15.90
C PRO A 111 -4.86 1.62 -16.61
N THR A 112 -5.42 2.59 -15.91
CA THR A 112 -6.39 3.53 -16.50
C THR A 112 -5.80 4.22 -17.73
N GLY A 113 -6.45 4.07 -18.87
CA GLY A 113 -5.99 4.62 -20.16
C GLY A 113 -4.97 3.76 -20.92
N ALA A 114 -4.54 2.63 -20.36
CA ALA A 114 -3.68 1.67 -21.05
C ALA A 114 -4.49 0.58 -21.76
N SER A 115 -3.89 -0.03 -22.78
CA SER A 115 -4.48 -1.17 -23.52
C SER A 115 -3.92 -2.53 -23.09
N GLN A 116 -2.82 -2.54 -22.34
CA GLN A 116 -2.13 -3.75 -21.88
C GLN A 116 -2.17 -3.84 -20.34
N PRO A 117 -2.27 -5.06 -19.79
CA PRO A 117 -2.12 -5.26 -18.35
C PRO A 117 -0.68 -5.00 -17.91
N ALA A 118 -0.53 -4.69 -16.63
CA ALA A 118 0.75 -4.57 -15.94
C ALA A 118 0.74 -5.46 -14.69
N ASP A 119 1.90 -6.05 -14.42
CA ASP A 119 2.14 -6.93 -13.28
C ASP A 119 2.98 -6.21 -12.23
N VAL A 120 2.62 -6.41 -10.97
CA VAL A 120 3.39 -5.92 -9.82
C VAL A 120 3.51 -7.04 -8.79
N THR A 121 4.72 -7.27 -8.31
CA THR A 121 5.00 -8.10 -7.15
C THR A 121 5.19 -7.21 -5.93
N ALA A 122 4.38 -7.43 -4.91
CA ALA A 122 4.54 -6.79 -3.62
C ALA A 122 5.10 -7.80 -2.61
N SER A 123 6.15 -7.41 -1.89
CA SER A 123 6.71 -8.18 -0.77
C SER A 123 6.87 -7.29 0.45
N ALA A 124 6.53 -7.80 1.64
CA ALA A 124 6.55 -7.00 2.86
C ALA A 124 7.08 -7.78 4.06
N SER A 125 7.80 -7.09 4.94
CA SER A 125 8.02 -7.56 6.32
C SER A 125 6.99 -6.92 7.24
N VAL A 126 6.63 -7.65 8.30
CA VAL A 126 5.64 -7.22 9.30
C VAL A 126 6.30 -7.15 10.66
N ARG A 127 5.96 -6.10 11.42
CA ARG A 127 6.41 -5.92 12.80
C ARG A 127 5.23 -5.51 13.69
N GLN A 128 5.28 -5.91 14.96
CA GLN A 128 4.36 -5.43 15.98
C GLN A 128 4.74 -4.01 16.40
N ASP A 129 3.79 -3.08 16.31
CA ASP A 129 3.96 -1.68 16.70
C ASP A 129 2.69 -1.20 17.42
N GLY A 130 2.83 -0.82 18.70
CA GLY A 130 1.70 -0.46 19.56
C GLY A 130 0.68 -1.59 19.77
N GLY A 131 1.11 -2.86 19.72
CA GLY A 131 0.25 -4.03 19.85
C GLY A 131 -0.58 -4.37 18.61
N THR A 132 -0.27 -3.75 17.46
CA THR A 132 -0.88 -4.05 16.17
C THR A 132 0.20 -4.45 15.16
N GLU A 133 -0.11 -5.39 14.28
CA GLU A 133 0.74 -5.75 13.15
C GLU A 133 0.73 -4.64 12.09
N ARG A 134 1.93 -4.17 11.72
CA ARG A 134 2.13 -3.13 10.70
C ARG A 134 3.20 -3.54 9.71
N ILE A 135 3.06 -3.06 8.48
CA ILE A 135 4.08 -3.19 7.44
C ILE A 135 5.30 -2.38 7.86
N ASP A 136 6.44 -3.05 7.95
CA ASP A 136 7.71 -2.44 8.33
C ASP A 136 8.57 -2.13 7.11
N THR A 137 8.64 -3.08 6.18
CA THR A 137 9.22 -2.85 4.85
C THR A 137 8.24 -3.24 3.76
N LEU A 138 8.26 -2.52 2.64
CA LEU A 138 7.50 -2.86 1.43
C LEU A 138 8.38 -2.74 0.19
N THR A 139 8.45 -3.81 -0.58
CA THR A 139 9.03 -3.86 -1.91
C THR A 139 7.92 -3.93 -2.95
N LEU A 140 7.94 -3.02 -3.92
CA LEU A 140 7.08 -3.01 -5.09
C LEU A 140 7.95 -3.17 -6.34
N ASP A 141 7.87 -4.34 -6.96
CA ASP A 141 8.58 -4.65 -8.21
C ASP A 141 7.58 -4.69 -9.37
N GLY A 142 7.90 -4.00 -10.45
CA GLY A 142 7.01 -3.76 -11.59
C GLY A 142 7.55 -2.62 -12.45
N ASP A 143 6.84 -2.28 -13.52
CA ASP A 143 7.24 -1.17 -14.39
C ASP A 143 7.32 0.15 -13.59
N ALA A 144 8.51 0.78 -13.60
CA ALA A 144 8.80 2.04 -12.93
C ALA A 144 7.80 3.14 -13.31
N SER A 145 7.27 3.10 -14.53
CA SER A 145 6.27 4.06 -14.99
C SER A 145 5.02 4.05 -14.10
N LEU A 146 4.64 2.92 -13.49
CA LEU A 146 3.48 2.80 -12.61
C LEU A 146 3.61 3.61 -11.32
N PHE A 147 4.84 3.86 -10.87
CA PHE A 147 5.13 4.54 -9.60
C PHE A 147 5.56 6.01 -9.79
N ALA A 148 5.73 6.46 -11.03
CA ALA A 148 6.06 7.84 -11.34
C ALA A 148 4.81 8.75 -11.27
N GLN A 149 4.99 9.96 -10.73
CA GLN A 149 3.99 11.02 -10.85
C GLN A 149 3.90 11.45 -12.32
N SER A 150 2.84 11.03 -13.00
CA SER A 150 2.43 11.49 -14.32
C SER A 150 1.73 12.85 -14.26
#